data_AF-A0A1T5LJZ9-F1
#
_entry.id   AF-A0A1T5LJZ9-F1
#
_cell.length_a   1.000
_cell.length_b   1.000
_cell.length_c   1.000
_cell.angle_alpha   90.00
_cell.angle_beta   90.00
_cell.angle_gamma   90.00
#
_symmetry.space_group_name_H-M   'P 1'
#
loop_
_entity.id
_entity.type
_entity.pdbx_description
1 polymer ?
#
loop_
_entity_poly.entity_id
_entity_poly.type
_entity_poly.pdbx_seq_one_letter_code
_entity_poly.pdbx_strand_id
1 'polypeptide(L)'
;MARVPAVVPAEHTSDHVLVVPRPPGGDAPEGHPLPGLAAAWFDDVGWLSPPSAAAPSRAGGGARFHGVRAVTRPAAGVLRLGDEHRATGPFPLDAAAAAALGCAHPADAWALGRADGALDARGGRPAAYDDRDGIARAFAAALPVGEELRLVRWAVAVARRTSGMLLADGRQVLRPDPAASVDLVVWPARPVPAGELLEVVRSVVATSTLEAAPGGEAGHRVLARTPYDGDLVVTHERAGGPPRALAAEPWPDGAPATVHRLAWLPQDPYELQVSDPSGLHVIARDRARALLARVASLLHGRAGGAVVDDAGFVLTARDLESRRADPSPGARAWV
;
A
#
# COMPACT_ATOMS: atom_id res chain seq x y z
N MET A 1 -5.39 -28.12 -4.26
CA MET A 1 -5.50 -26.69 -3.93
C MET A 1 -6.29 -26.58 -2.63
N ALA A 2 -5.73 -25.97 -1.59
CA ALA A 2 -6.46 -25.73 -0.34
C ALA A 2 -7.66 -24.80 -0.63
N ARG A 3 -8.84 -25.14 -0.13
CA ARG A 3 -10.05 -24.33 -0.31
C ARG A 3 -9.89 -23.08 0.55
N VAL A 4 -9.84 -21.90 -0.06
CA VAL A 4 -9.86 -20.64 0.70
C VAL A 4 -11.18 -20.59 1.48
N PRO A 5 -11.16 -20.36 2.80
CA PRO A 5 -12.38 -20.28 3.58
C PRO A 5 -13.29 -19.14 3.06
N ALA A 6 -14.61 -19.29 3.23
CA ALA A 6 -15.53 -18.22 2.92
C ALA A 6 -15.30 -17.05 3.88
N VAL A 7 -14.62 -16.01 3.40
CA VAL A 7 -14.20 -14.83 4.17
C VAL A 7 -15.18 -13.67 4.08
N VAL A 8 -16.10 -13.74 3.13
CA VAL A 8 -17.18 -12.78 2.89
C VAL A 8 -18.50 -13.54 2.68
N PRO A 9 -19.67 -12.88 2.88
CA PRO A 9 -20.97 -13.45 2.53
C PRO A 9 -21.07 -13.92 1.07
N ALA A 10 -22.01 -14.83 0.79
CA ALA A 10 -22.11 -15.52 -0.49
C ALA A 10 -22.31 -14.56 -1.68
N GLU A 11 -23.06 -13.48 -1.46
CA GLU A 11 -23.33 -12.41 -2.41
C GLU A 11 -22.06 -11.65 -2.86
N HIS A 12 -20.97 -11.73 -2.09
CA HIS A 12 -19.69 -11.09 -2.37
C HIS A 12 -18.62 -12.07 -2.86
N THR A 13 -18.95 -13.34 -3.10
CA THR A 13 -17.95 -14.38 -3.43
C THR A 13 -17.23 -14.13 -4.76
N SER A 14 -17.84 -13.35 -5.64
CA SER A 14 -17.26 -12.97 -6.94
C SER A 14 -16.47 -11.65 -6.89
N ASP A 15 -16.57 -10.90 -5.79
CA ASP A 15 -15.83 -9.64 -5.60
C ASP A 15 -14.35 -9.93 -5.33
N HIS A 16 -13.50 -8.93 -5.56
CA HIS A 16 -12.16 -8.96 -4.98
C HIS A 16 -12.28 -8.89 -3.46
N VAL A 17 -11.47 -9.63 -2.71
CA VAL A 17 -11.50 -9.55 -1.24
C VAL A 17 -10.17 -9.06 -0.70
N LEU A 18 -10.16 -7.85 -0.16
CA LEU A 18 -9.03 -7.29 0.55
C LEU A 18 -9.10 -7.70 2.03
N VAL A 19 -8.06 -8.36 2.51
CA VAL A 19 -7.93 -8.78 3.91
C VAL A 19 -6.83 -7.95 4.56
N VAL A 20 -7.18 -7.25 5.63
CA VAL A 20 -6.34 -6.28 6.32
C VAL A 20 -6.28 -6.62 7.80
N PRO A 21 -5.08 -6.69 8.41
CA PRO A 21 -4.95 -6.88 9.84
C PRO A 21 -5.67 -5.77 10.62
N ARG A 22 -6.39 -6.16 11.66
CA ARG A 22 -7.08 -5.21 12.54
C ARG A 22 -6.05 -4.47 13.39
N PRO A 23 -6.14 -3.13 13.50
CA PRO A 23 -5.24 -2.38 14.36
C PRO A 23 -5.40 -2.81 15.84
N PRO A 24 -4.31 -2.90 16.61
CA PRO A 24 -4.38 -3.25 18.02
C PRO A 24 -5.21 -2.22 18.80
N GLY A 25 -6.24 -2.69 19.52
CA GLY A 25 -7.14 -1.85 20.33
C GLY A 25 -8.39 -1.32 19.59
N GLY A 26 -8.59 -1.66 18.31
CA GLY A 26 -9.72 -1.20 17.51
C GLY A 26 -10.84 -2.24 17.36
N ASP A 27 -11.66 -2.44 18.38
CA ASP A 27 -12.91 -3.23 18.23
C ASP A 27 -14.06 -2.39 17.63
N ALA A 28 -13.86 -1.09 17.46
CA ALA A 28 -14.86 -0.16 16.92
C ALA A 28 -14.75 -0.06 15.38
N PRO A 29 -15.84 -0.28 14.63
CA PRO A 29 -15.87 -0.13 13.16
C PRO A 29 -15.51 1.28 12.66
N GLU A 30 -15.71 2.30 13.49
CA GLU A 30 -15.59 3.73 13.14
C GLU A 30 -14.13 4.25 13.08
N GLY A 31 -13.12 3.40 13.31
CA GLY A 31 -11.69 3.77 13.30
C GLY A 31 -10.83 3.00 12.30
N HIS A 32 -11.43 2.24 11.37
CA HIS A 32 -10.65 1.42 10.44
C HIS A 32 -9.81 2.29 9.50
N PRO A 33 -8.52 1.98 9.23
CA PRO A 33 -7.65 2.82 8.39
C PRO A 33 -8.04 2.87 6.89
N LEU A 34 -9.05 2.10 6.48
CA LEU A 34 -9.33 1.88 5.06
C LEU A 34 -9.88 3.13 4.34
N PRO A 35 -10.78 3.94 4.92
CA PRO A 35 -11.21 5.20 4.29
C PRO A 35 -10.04 6.17 4.05
N GLY A 36 -9.10 6.28 4.98
CA GLY A 36 -7.90 7.11 4.81
C GLY A 36 -6.98 6.60 3.70
N LEU A 37 -6.77 5.29 3.64
CA LEU A 37 -6.00 4.66 2.55
C LEU A 37 -6.73 4.75 1.20
N ALA A 38 -8.05 4.68 1.17
CA ALA A 38 -8.84 4.88 -0.04
C ALA A 38 -8.74 6.33 -0.52
N ALA A 39 -8.85 7.31 0.38
CA ALA A 39 -8.79 8.74 0.03
C ALA A 39 -7.44 9.16 -0.58
N ALA A 40 -6.36 8.41 -0.32
CA ALA A 40 -5.07 8.62 -0.97
C ALA A 40 -5.08 8.34 -2.48
N TRP A 41 -6.00 7.48 -2.95
CA TRP A 41 -6.08 7.05 -4.35
C TRP A 41 -7.32 7.59 -5.03
N PHE A 42 -8.49 7.49 -4.39
CA PHE A 42 -9.80 7.78 -4.98
C PHE A 42 -10.31 9.17 -4.62
N ASP A 43 -11.00 9.79 -5.57
CA ASP A 43 -11.89 10.91 -5.30
C ASP A 43 -13.04 10.45 -4.42
N ASP A 44 -13.65 11.41 -3.72
CA ASP A 44 -15.03 11.26 -3.27
C ASP A 44 -15.29 10.09 -2.30
N VAL A 45 -14.25 9.64 -1.60
CA VAL A 45 -14.33 8.55 -0.62
C VAL A 45 -15.23 8.95 0.55
N GLY A 46 -16.23 8.12 0.81
CA GLY A 46 -17.19 8.36 1.89
C GLY A 46 -18.08 7.17 2.14
N TRP A 47 -18.62 7.09 3.36
CA TRP A 47 -19.57 6.04 3.73
C TRP A 47 -20.92 6.29 3.06
N LEU A 48 -21.36 5.35 2.22
CA LEU A 48 -22.76 5.29 1.76
C LEU A 48 -23.64 4.75 2.89
N SER A 49 -23.12 3.76 3.62
CA SER A 49 -23.69 3.27 4.87
C SER A 49 -22.55 2.96 5.84
N PRO A 50 -22.46 3.60 7.01
CA PRO A 50 -21.40 3.30 7.97
C PRO A 50 -21.60 1.88 8.55
N PRO A 51 -20.50 1.20 8.92
CA PRO A 51 -20.59 -0.08 9.61
C PRO A 51 -21.09 0.17 11.04
N SER A 52 -21.93 -0.73 11.55
CA SER A 52 -22.46 -0.60 12.91
C SER A 52 -21.99 -1.75 13.79
N ALA A 53 -21.60 -1.41 15.02
CA ALA A 53 -21.37 -2.43 16.04
C ALA A 53 -22.69 -3.16 16.33
N ALA A 54 -22.58 -4.44 16.70
CA ALA A 54 -23.73 -5.18 17.19
C ALA A 54 -24.32 -4.46 18.42
N ALA A 55 -25.50 -3.83 18.25
CA ALA A 55 -26.19 -3.27 19.40
C ALA A 55 -26.62 -4.41 20.34
N PRO A 56 -26.37 -4.30 21.66
CA PRO A 56 -26.92 -5.26 22.60
C PRO A 56 -28.44 -5.21 22.44
N SER A 57 -29.05 -6.36 22.09
CA SER A 57 -30.51 -6.43 22.05
C SER A 57 -31.01 -6.03 23.45
N ARG A 58 -31.79 -4.94 23.53
CA ARG A 58 -32.54 -4.67 24.77
C ARG A 58 -33.46 -5.86 24.93
N ALA A 59 -33.17 -6.72 25.91
CA ALA A 59 -34.05 -7.81 26.26
C ALA A 59 -35.42 -7.20 26.52
N GLY A 60 -36.37 -7.43 25.61
CA GLY A 60 -37.76 -7.08 25.84
C GLY A 60 -38.19 -7.84 27.08
N GLY A 61 -38.36 -7.12 28.19
CA GLY A 61 -38.84 -7.65 29.45
C GLY A 61 -40.26 -8.18 29.27
N GLY A 62 -40.36 -9.44 28.89
CA GLY A 62 -41.61 -10.18 28.80
C GLY A 62 -41.32 -11.65 29.05
N ALA A 63 -41.89 -12.19 30.13
CA ALA A 63 -41.65 -13.54 30.68
C ALA A 63 -42.02 -14.72 29.75
N ARG A 64 -42.17 -14.48 28.44
CA ARG A 64 -42.61 -15.48 27.45
C ARG A 64 -41.54 -15.83 26.40
N PHE A 65 -40.36 -15.21 26.44
CA PHE A 65 -39.26 -15.51 25.52
C PHE A 65 -38.03 -16.08 26.25
N HIS A 66 -38.19 -17.29 26.82
CA HIS A 66 -37.04 -18.08 27.27
C HIS A 66 -36.53 -18.92 26.09
N GLY A 67 -35.44 -18.48 25.44
CA GLY A 67 -34.63 -19.41 24.62
C GLY A 67 -33.96 -18.87 23.37
N VAL A 68 -34.41 -17.75 22.79
CA VAL A 68 -33.75 -17.19 21.58
C VAL A 68 -32.89 -16.00 21.98
N ARG A 69 -31.59 -16.25 22.17
CA ARG A 69 -30.60 -15.16 22.16
C ARG A 69 -30.51 -14.65 20.72
N ALA A 70 -31.09 -13.48 20.46
CA ALA A 70 -30.81 -12.76 19.22
C ALA A 70 -29.31 -12.44 19.20
N VAL A 71 -28.57 -13.14 18.35
CA VAL A 71 -27.17 -12.80 18.04
C VAL A 71 -27.23 -11.60 17.11
N THR A 72 -27.24 -10.39 17.66
CA THR A 72 -27.00 -9.18 16.85
C THR A 72 -25.60 -9.30 16.26
N ARG A 73 -25.48 -9.41 14.93
CA ARG A 73 -24.19 -9.35 14.26
C ARG A 73 -23.87 -7.90 13.93
N PRO A 74 -22.59 -7.49 13.95
CA PRO A 74 -22.20 -6.20 13.39
C PRO A 74 -22.67 -6.14 11.93
N ALA A 75 -23.26 -5.01 11.54
CA ALA A 75 -23.65 -4.82 10.14
C ALA A 75 -22.45 -4.26 9.37
N ALA A 76 -22.12 -4.89 8.25
CA ALA A 76 -21.12 -4.38 7.33
C ALA A 76 -21.56 -3.01 6.78
N GLY A 77 -20.60 -2.10 6.66
CA GLY A 77 -20.78 -0.83 5.99
C GLY A 77 -20.48 -0.93 4.51
N VAL A 78 -20.79 0.14 3.79
CA VAL A 78 -20.49 0.32 2.37
C VAL A 78 -19.76 1.64 2.19
N LEU A 79 -18.47 1.55 1.84
CA LEU A 79 -17.59 2.67 1.55
C LEU A 79 -17.53 2.88 0.04
N ARG A 80 -17.79 4.10 -0.42
CA ARG A 80 -17.60 4.49 -1.82
C ARG A 80 -16.11 4.62 -2.16
N LEU A 81 -15.70 4.07 -3.30
CA LEU A 81 -14.35 4.14 -3.85
C LEU A 81 -14.42 4.76 -5.25
N GLY A 82 -14.39 6.09 -5.32
CA GLY A 82 -14.64 6.81 -6.58
C GLY A 82 -16.08 6.65 -7.07
N ASP A 83 -16.27 6.75 -8.39
CA ASP A 83 -17.61 6.78 -8.98
C ASP A 83 -18.19 5.38 -9.24
N GLU A 84 -17.34 4.40 -9.57
CA GLU A 84 -17.78 3.09 -10.06
C GLU A 84 -17.70 1.96 -9.04
N HIS A 85 -16.86 2.08 -8.00
CA HIS A 85 -16.55 0.96 -7.10
C HIS A 85 -16.91 1.25 -5.64
N ARG A 86 -17.07 0.17 -4.87
CA ARG A 86 -17.35 0.21 -3.44
C ARG A 86 -16.53 -0.85 -2.69
N ALA A 87 -16.28 -0.60 -1.41
CA ALA A 87 -15.84 -1.61 -0.46
C ALA A 87 -16.97 -1.92 0.53
N THR A 88 -17.36 -3.18 0.63
CA THR A 88 -18.37 -3.67 1.59
C THR A 88 -17.65 -4.41 2.71
N GLY A 89 -17.87 -3.99 3.95
CA GLY A 89 -17.17 -4.51 5.12
C GLY A 89 -17.18 -3.50 6.29
N PRO A 90 -16.40 -3.73 7.35
CA PRO A 90 -15.54 -4.89 7.55
C PRO A 90 -16.34 -6.16 7.83
N PHE A 91 -15.85 -7.30 7.33
CA PHE A 91 -16.28 -8.64 7.73
C PHE A 91 -15.22 -9.24 8.66
N PRO A 92 -15.48 -9.31 9.98
CA PRO A 92 -14.53 -9.89 10.94
C PRO A 92 -14.17 -11.33 10.61
N LEU A 93 -12.87 -11.61 10.52
CA LEU A 93 -12.37 -12.98 10.42
C LEU A 93 -12.11 -13.53 11.83
N ASP A 94 -12.57 -14.74 12.08
CA ASP A 94 -12.15 -15.46 13.28
C ASP A 94 -10.67 -15.87 13.17
N ALA A 95 -10.08 -16.27 14.30
CA ALA A 95 -8.67 -16.62 14.37
C ALA A 95 -8.30 -17.80 13.44
N ALA A 96 -9.22 -18.73 13.20
CA ALA A 96 -8.97 -19.89 12.35
C ALA A 96 -8.95 -19.50 10.86
N ALA A 97 -9.89 -18.66 10.42
CA ALA A 97 -9.95 -18.12 9.07
C ALA A 97 -8.75 -17.21 8.79
N ALA A 98 -8.40 -16.33 9.73
CA ALA A 98 -7.21 -15.47 9.64
C ALA A 98 -5.91 -16.32 9.53
N ALA A 99 -5.75 -17.34 10.38
CA ALA A 99 -4.60 -18.23 10.34
C ALA A 99 -4.53 -19.06 9.04
N ALA A 100 -5.66 -19.55 8.53
CA ALA A 100 -5.73 -20.27 7.26
C ALA A 100 -5.30 -19.40 6.07
N LEU A 101 -5.52 -18.09 6.16
CA LEU A 101 -5.04 -17.11 5.20
C LEU A 101 -3.58 -16.71 5.45
N GLY A 102 -2.96 -17.08 6.57
CA GLY A 102 -1.58 -16.72 6.91
C GLY A 102 -1.44 -15.37 7.61
N CYS A 103 -2.53 -14.79 8.13
CA CYS A 103 -2.48 -13.59 8.95
C CYS A 103 -1.97 -13.93 10.36
N ALA A 104 -0.98 -13.17 10.86
CA ALA A 104 -0.45 -13.33 12.21
C ALA A 104 -1.35 -12.71 13.31
N HIS A 105 -2.30 -11.85 12.91
CA HIS A 105 -3.18 -11.09 13.79
C HIS A 105 -4.63 -11.21 13.32
N PRO A 106 -5.62 -10.89 14.19
CA PRO A 106 -7.00 -10.72 13.76
C PRO A 106 -7.08 -9.81 12.55
N ALA A 107 -7.98 -10.11 11.62
CA ALA A 107 -8.09 -9.40 10.36
C ALA A 107 -9.55 -9.18 9.99
N ASP A 108 -9.77 -8.17 9.15
CA ASP A 108 -11.07 -7.84 8.58
C ASP A 108 -11.00 -8.01 7.07
N ALA A 109 -12.02 -8.64 6.49
CA ALA A 109 -12.19 -8.78 5.06
C ALA A 109 -13.11 -7.68 4.50
N TRP A 110 -12.81 -7.22 3.29
CA TRP A 110 -13.56 -6.21 2.57
C TRP A 110 -13.79 -6.68 1.15
N ALA A 111 -15.06 -6.79 0.76
CA ALA A 111 -15.44 -7.11 -0.61
C ALA A 111 -15.38 -5.84 -1.47
N LEU A 112 -14.58 -5.87 -2.54
CA LEU A 112 -14.37 -4.77 -3.46
C LEU A 112 -14.98 -5.14 -4.82
N GLY A 113 -15.92 -4.35 -5.29
CA GLY A 113 -16.62 -4.59 -6.54
C GLY A 113 -17.34 -3.34 -7.03
N ARG A 114 -17.94 -3.42 -8.22
CA ARG A 114 -18.70 -2.32 -8.79
C ARG A 114 -19.90 -1.96 -7.93
N ALA A 115 -20.16 -0.67 -7.76
CA ALA A 115 -21.28 -0.14 -6.98
C ALA A 115 -22.65 -0.58 -7.52
N ASP A 116 -22.76 -0.79 -8.83
CA ASP A 116 -23.96 -1.28 -9.54
C ASP A 116 -24.14 -2.81 -9.50
N GLY A 117 -23.14 -3.56 -9.02
CA GLY A 117 -23.16 -5.02 -8.98
C GLY A 117 -22.91 -5.71 -10.32
N ALA A 118 -22.58 -4.96 -11.37
CA ALA A 118 -22.13 -5.54 -12.63
C ALA A 118 -20.71 -6.12 -12.50
N LEU A 119 -20.30 -6.89 -13.51
CA LEU A 119 -18.91 -7.34 -13.63
C LEU A 119 -18.09 -6.28 -14.38
N ASP A 120 -16.85 -6.09 -13.96
CA ASP A 120 -15.91 -5.20 -14.65
C ASP A 120 -15.49 -5.77 -16.01
N ALA A 121 -15.30 -4.87 -16.97
CA ALA A 121 -14.78 -5.21 -18.29
C ALA A 121 -13.29 -5.55 -18.18
N ARG A 122 -12.85 -6.62 -18.85
CA ARG A 122 -11.46 -7.09 -18.83
C ARG A 122 -10.77 -6.91 -20.18
N GLY A 123 -9.49 -6.65 -20.13
CA GLY A 123 -8.61 -6.56 -21.30
C GLY A 123 -8.03 -7.92 -21.70
N GLY A 124 -7.42 -7.95 -22.88
CA GLY A 124 -6.61 -9.09 -23.33
C GLY A 124 -5.31 -9.23 -22.56
N ARG A 125 -4.60 -10.34 -22.78
CA ARG A 125 -3.28 -10.59 -22.18
C ARG A 125 -2.27 -9.53 -22.64
N PRO A 126 -1.46 -8.94 -21.73
CA PRO A 126 -0.48 -7.93 -22.10
C PRO A 126 0.68 -8.57 -22.88
N ALA A 127 1.27 -7.82 -23.80
CA ALA A 127 2.42 -8.29 -24.60
C ALA A 127 3.73 -8.30 -23.79
N ALA A 128 3.90 -7.36 -22.86
CA ALA A 128 4.97 -7.28 -21.87
C ALA A 128 4.43 -6.51 -20.65
N TYR A 129 4.82 -6.87 -19.44
CA TYR A 129 4.32 -6.22 -18.22
C TYR A 129 5.37 -6.23 -17.11
N ASP A 130 5.40 -5.13 -16.35
CA ASP A 130 6.03 -5.03 -15.03
C ASP A 130 5.12 -5.71 -14.00
N ASP A 131 5.38 -6.99 -13.73
CA ASP A 131 4.57 -7.83 -12.85
C ASP A 131 5.18 -8.01 -11.47
N ARG A 132 5.86 -6.96 -10.99
CA ARG A 132 6.40 -6.88 -9.63
C ARG A 132 5.39 -7.29 -8.56
N ASP A 133 4.13 -6.95 -8.77
CA ASP A 133 3.04 -7.20 -7.84
C ASP A 133 2.25 -8.49 -8.09
N GLY A 134 2.60 -9.25 -9.13
CA GLY A 134 1.94 -10.50 -9.48
C GLY A 134 0.51 -10.34 -10.00
N ILE A 135 0.06 -9.11 -10.30
CA ILE A 135 -1.27 -8.82 -10.83
C ILE A 135 -1.47 -9.56 -12.16
N ALA A 136 -0.52 -9.49 -13.09
CA ALA A 136 -0.66 -10.15 -14.38
C ALA A 136 -0.70 -11.68 -14.24
N ARG A 137 0.05 -12.25 -13.29
CA ARG A 137 -0.05 -13.67 -12.92
C ARG A 137 -1.42 -14.04 -12.33
N ALA A 138 -1.96 -13.23 -11.43
CA ALA A 138 -3.27 -13.49 -10.81
C ALA A 138 -4.43 -13.38 -11.81
N PHE A 139 -4.29 -12.53 -12.82
CA PHE A 139 -5.29 -12.27 -13.86
C PHE A 139 -4.89 -12.83 -15.23
N ALA A 140 -4.28 -14.02 -15.26
CA ALA A 140 -3.72 -14.60 -16.48
C ALA A 140 -4.74 -14.81 -17.62
N ALA A 141 -6.03 -14.97 -17.28
CA ALA A 141 -7.10 -15.18 -18.25
C ALA A 141 -7.57 -13.88 -18.91
N ALA A 142 -7.70 -12.80 -18.14
CA ALA A 142 -8.12 -11.49 -18.62
C ALA A 142 -7.73 -10.42 -17.60
N LEU A 143 -7.01 -9.39 -18.03
CA LEU A 143 -6.49 -8.38 -17.10
C LEU A 143 -7.57 -7.39 -16.66
N PRO A 144 -7.52 -6.90 -15.41
CA PRO A 144 -8.24 -5.70 -15.04
C PRO A 144 -7.73 -4.51 -15.88
N VAL A 145 -8.66 -3.65 -16.28
CA VAL A 145 -8.38 -2.40 -17.01
C VAL A 145 -9.15 -1.24 -16.38
N GLY A 146 -8.80 -0.01 -16.74
CA GLY A 146 -9.52 1.18 -16.27
C GLY A 146 -9.59 1.28 -14.74
N GLU A 147 -10.77 1.58 -14.21
CA GLU A 147 -11.01 1.74 -12.77
C GLU A 147 -10.80 0.44 -11.98
N GLU A 148 -11.10 -0.72 -12.55
CA GLU A 148 -10.83 -1.99 -11.87
C GLU A 148 -9.32 -2.21 -11.67
N LEU A 149 -8.49 -1.90 -12.67
CA LEU A 149 -7.04 -1.99 -12.53
C LEU A 149 -6.53 -1.07 -11.42
N ARG A 150 -7.11 0.13 -11.32
CA ARG A 150 -6.80 1.06 -10.25
C ARG A 150 -7.22 0.52 -8.88
N LEU A 151 -8.42 -0.07 -8.78
CA LEU A 151 -8.91 -0.73 -7.57
C LEU A 151 -8.01 -1.87 -7.12
N VAL A 152 -7.61 -2.75 -8.05
CA VAL A 152 -6.72 -3.88 -7.76
C VAL A 152 -5.33 -3.39 -7.33
N ARG A 153 -4.75 -2.41 -8.02
CA ARG A 153 -3.46 -1.82 -7.65
C ARG A 153 -3.50 -1.15 -6.28
N TRP A 154 -4.58 -0.42 -5.98
CA TRP A 154 -4.81 0.13 -4.65
C TRP A 154 -4.91 -0.96 -3.58
N ALA A 155 -5.68 -2.01 -3.82
CA ALA A 155 -5.85 -3.10 -2.87
C ALA A 155 -4.54 -3.84 -2.60
N VAL A 156 -3.72 -4.08 -3.63
CA VAL A 156 -2.35 -4.60 -3.50
C VAL A 156 -1.48 -3.66 -2.66
N ALA A 157 -1.53 -2.36 -2.93
CA ALA A 157 -0.79 -1.35 -2.18
C ALA A 157 -1.19 -1.32 -0.68
N VAL A 158 -2.49 -1.39 -0.38
CA VAL A 158 -3.03 -1.48 0.99
C VAL A 158 -2.58 -2.77 1.65
N ALA A 159 -2.70 -3.91 0.98
CA ALA A 159 -2.25 -5.20 1.49
C ALA A 159 -0.74 -5.16 1.81
N ARG A 160 0.09 -4.61 0.93
CA ARG A 160 1.53 -4.43 1.19
C ARG A 160 1.80 -3.59 2.42
N ARG A 161 1.14 -2.43 2.54
CA ARG A 161 1.36 -1.47 3.63
C ARG A 161 0.93 -2.03 4.99
N THR A 162 -0.12 -2.84 5.00
CA THR A 162 -0.73 -3.38 6.22
C THR A 162 -0.28 -4.80 6.55
N SER A 163 0.59 -5.41 5.73
CA SER A 163 0.91 -6.84 5.79
C SER A 163 -0.33 -7.74 5.66
N GLY A 164 -1.29 -7.29 4.84
CA GLY A 164 -2.50 -8.01 4.46
C GLY A 164 -2.35 -8.81 3.16
N MET A 165 -3.47 -9.12 2.53
CA MET A 165 -3.51 -9.82 1.24
C MET A 165 -4.74 -9.45 0.42
N LEU A 166 -4.71 -9.80 -0.87
CA LEU A 166 -5.82 -9.64 -1.79
C LEU A 166 -6.21 -11.01 -2.37
N LEU A 167 -7.49 -11.35 -2.33
CA LEU A 167 -8.08 -12.44 -3.11
C LEU A 167 -8.68 -11.86 -4.38
N ALA A 168 -7.95 -11.93 -5.49
CA ALA A 168 -8.46 -11.56 -6.81
C ALA A 168 -9.59 -12.51 -7.23
N ASP A 169 -10.69 -11.96 -7.73
CA ASP A 169 -11.99 -12.63 -7.99
C ASP A 169 -12.42 -13.62 -6.90
N GLY A 170 -12.12 -13.32 -5.63
CA GLY A 170 -12.37 -14.19 -4.47
C GLY A 170 -11.59 -15.51 -4.46
N ARG A 171 -10.61 -15.70 -5.36
CA ARG A 171 -9.99 -17.01 -5.64
C ARG A 171 -8.46 -16.98 -5.63
N GLN A 172 -7.86 -16.03 -6.35
CA GLN A 172 -6.40 -15.98 -6.54
C GLN A 172 -5.76 -15.15 -5.43
N VAL A 173 -4.91 -15.79 -4.63
CA VAL A 173 -4.25 -15.14 -3.49
C VAL A 173 -3.05 -14.34 -3.98
N LEU A 174 -3.06 -13.04 -3.72
CA LEU A 174 -1.94 -12.14 -3.84
C LEU A 174 -1.48 -11.76 -2.42
N ARG A 175 -0.21 -12.05 -2.09
CA ARG A 175 0.43 -11.67 -0.83
C ARG A 175 1.60 -10.74 -1.14
N PRO A 176 1.35 -9.42 -1.27
CA PRO A 176 2.41 -8.47 -1.56
C PRO A 176 3.42 -8.46 -0.41
N ASP A 177 4.71 -8.49 -0.76
CA ASP A 177 5.78 -8.42 0.23
C ASP A 177 5.84 -7.02 0.87
N PRO A 178 5.63 -6.87 2.19
CA PRO A 178 5.62 -5.57 2.86
C PRO A 178 6.97 -4.82 2.76
N ALA A 179 8.07 -5.55 2.58
CA ALA A 179 9.39 -4.99 2.38
C ALA A 179 9.61 -4.48 0.94
N ALA A 180 8.79 -4.88 -0.03
CA ALA A 180 8.99 -4.56 -1.43
C ALA A 180 8.91 -3.06 -1.74
N SER A 181 8.18 -2.25 -0.96
CA SER A 181 8.16 -0.79 -1.13
C SER A 181 9.50 -0.19 -0.71
N VAL A 182 10.32 0.21 -1.68
CA VAL A 182 11.67 0.77 -1.44
C VAL A 182 11.69 2.24 -1.77
N ASP A 183 11.19 2.58 -2.97
CA ASP A 183 11.25 3.92 -3.52
C ASP A 183 10.37 4.90 -2.75
N LEU A 184 10.83 6.14 -2.71
CA LEU A 184 10.21 7.24 -1.98
C LEU A 184 10.16 8.49 -2.85
N VAL A 185 9.20 9.34 -2.54
CA VAL A 185 9.00 10.62 -3.20
C VAL A 185 8.95 11.69 -2.11
N VAL A 186 9.92 12.60 -2.10
CA VAL A 186 9.94 13.74 -1.18
C VAL A 186 9.37 14.95 -1.89
N TRP A 187 8.31 15.50 -1.30
CA TRP A 187 7.69 16.75 -1.69
C TRP A 187 8.15 17.82 -0.70
N PRO A 188 9.16 18.63 -1.04
CA PRO A 188 9.71 19.60 -0.10
C PRO A 188 8.81 20.84 0.02
N ALA A 189 8.75 21.44 1.21
CA ALA A 189 8.02 22.71 1.42
C ALA A 189 8.79 23.94 0.90
N ARG A 190 10.10 23.78 0.64
CA ARG A 190 10.96 24.82 0.05
C ARG A 190 11.88 24.24 -1.04
N PRO A 191 12.40 25.06 -1.96
CA PRO A 191 13.39 24.60 -2.92
C PRO A 191 14.63 24.02 -2.23
N VAL A 192 15.14 22.90 -2.76
CA VAL A 192 16.40 22.27 -2.33
C VAL A 192 17.41 22.39 -3.47
N PRO A 193 18.48 23.19 -3.32
CA PRO A 193 19.53 23.32 -4.31
C PRO A 193 20.26 21.99 -4.56
N ALA A 194 20.82 21.81 -5.76
CA ALA A 194 21.53 20.59 -6.14
C ALA A 194 22.73 20.27 -5.22
N GLY A 195 23.44 21.30 -4.75
CA GLY A 195 24.54 21.14 -3.79
C GLY A 195 24.07 20.61 -2.44
N GLU A 196 22.96 21.14 -1.91
CA GLU A 196 22.35 20.69 -0.66
C GLU A 196 21.86 19.24 -0.80
N LEU A 197 21.22 18.89 -1.93
CA LEU A 197 20.82 17.51 -2.22
C LEU A 197 22.02 16.56 -2.23
N LEU A 198 23.12 16.94 -2.90
CA LEU A 198 24.35 16.14 -2.94
C LEU A 198 24.95 15.97 -1.55
N GLU A 199 25.00 17.02 -0.72
CA GLU A 199 25.50 16.95 0.65
C GLU A 199 24.68 15.98 1.51
N VAL A 200 23.35 16.02 1.37
CA VAL A 200 22.46 15.08 2.08
C VAL A 200 22.79 13.65 1.68
N VAL A 201 22.84 13.33 0.39
CA VAL A 201 23.10 11.96 -0.05
C VAL A 201 24.52 11.53 0.31
N ARG A 202 25.53 12.42 0.24
CA ARG A 202 26.91 12.12 0.66
C ARG A 202 27.07 11.83 2.15
N SER A 203 26.20 12.38 3.00
CA SER A 203 26.16 12.03 4.41
C SER A 203 25.73 10.58 4.68
N VAL A 204 25.11 9.94 3.68
CA VAL A 204 24.66 8.53 3.74
C VAL A 204 25.57 7.63 2.89
N VAL A 205 25.91 8.05 1.67
CA VAL A 205 26.80 7.35 0.74
C VAL A 205 27.87 8.32 0.24
N ALA A 206 29.05 8.29 0.85
CA ALA A 206 30.12 9.29 0.64
C ALA A 206 30.56 9.44 -0.84
N THR A 207 30.47 8.37 -1.63
CA THR A 207 30.90 8.31 -3.03
C THR A 207 29.90 8.89 -4.03
N SER A 208 28.82 9.52 -3.54
CA SER A 208 27.76 10.04 -4.40
C SER A 208 28.22 11.17 -5.32
N THR A 209 27.72 11.17 -6.55
CA THR A 209 28.02 12.14 -7.60
C THR A 209 26.78 12.86 -8.09
N LEU A 210 26.93 14.14 -8.44
CA LEU A 210 25.88 14.94 -9.06
C LEU A 210 26.02 14.86 -10.58
N GLU A 211 24.93 14.56 -11.27
CA GLU A 211 24.86 14.45 -12.72
C GLU A 211 23.66 15.24 -13.26
N ALA A 212 23.69 15.61 -14.53
CA ALA A 212 22.51 16.10 -15.22
C ALA A 212 21.47 14.97 -15.33
N ALA A 213 20.18 15.27 -15.11
CA ALA A 213 19.13 14.28 -15.31
C ALA A 213 18.98 13.97 -16.82
N PRO A 214 18.79 12.70 -17.21
CA PRO A 214 18.45 12.35 -18.59
C PRO A 214 17.06 12.92 -18.93
N GLY A 215 16.91 13.63 -20.05
CA GLY A 215 15.59 14.15 -20.49
C GLY A 215 15.51 15.64 -20.81
N GLY A 216 16.60 16.40 -20.72
CA GLY A 216 16.75 17.70 -21.41
C GLY A 216 16.10 18.92 -20.75
N GLU A 217 15.16 18.77 -19.81
CA GLU A 217 14.83 19.87 -18.90
C GLU A 217 15.81 19.91 -17.73
N ALA A 218 16.06 21.11 -17.17
CA ALA A 218 17.10 21.44 -16.19
C ALA A 218 17.01 20.73 -14.82
N GLY A 219 16.82 19.41 -14.81
CA GLY A 219 16.86 18.54 -13.65
C GLY A 219 18.27 18.03 -13.39
N HIS A 220 18.53 17.70 -12.14
CA HIS A 220 19.76 17.08 -11.70
C HIS A 220 19.43 15.77 -10.98
N ARG A 221 20.36 14.83 -11.01
CA ARG A 221 20.27 13.59 -10.25
C ARG A 221 21.52 13.40 -9.41
N VAL A 222 21.35 12.83 -8.23
CA VAL A 222 22.45 12.34 -7.42
C VAL A 222 22.50 10.81 -7.54
N LEU A 223 23.62 10.28 -8.02
CA LEU A 223 23.87 8.85 -8.14
C LEU A 223 24.76 8.42 -6.97
N ALA A 224 24.29 7.43 -6.22
CA ALA A 224 24.99 6.83 -5.10
C ALA A 224 25.18 5.34 -5.36
N ARG A 225 26.40 4.95 -5.75
CA ARG A 225 26.72 3.56 -6.08
C ARG A 225 27.08 2.79 -4.82
N THR A 226 26.43 1.65 -4.61
CA THR A 226 26.82 0.70 -3.57
C THR A 226 27.51 -0.51 -4.21
N PRO A 227 28.59 -1.06 -3.63
CA PRO A 227 29.31 -2.17 -4.25
C PRO A 227 28.48 -3.44 -4.44
N TYR A 228 27.51 -3.69 -3.57
CA TYR A 228 26.78 -4.97 -3.49
C TYR A 228 25.27 -4.83 -3.59
N ASP A 229 24.71 -3.67 -3.28
CA ASP A 229 23.26 -3.53 -3.17
C ASP A 229 22.65 -2.88 -4.42
N GLY A 230 23.46 -2.41 -5.38
CA GLY A 230 23.00 -1.67 -6.56
C GLY A 230 23.14 -0.15 -6.39
N ASP A 231 22.40 0.62 -7.19
CA ASP A 231 22.50 2.08 -7.20
C ASP A 231 21.30 2.73 -6.52
N LEU A 232 21.53 3.79 -5.76
CA LEU A 232 20.48 4.70 -5.30
C LEU A 232 20.51 5.94 -6.18
N VAL A 233 19.34 6.33 -6.69
CA VAL A 233 19.19 7.49 -7.56
C VAL A 233 18.23 8.47 -6.91
N VAL A 234 18.67 9.72 -6.78
CA VAL A 234 17.80 10.81 -6.32
C VAL A 234 17.64 11.82 -7.45
N THR A 235 16.49 11.82 -8.11
CA THR A 235 16.20 12.72 -9.24
C THR A 235 15.37 13.91 -8.75
N HIS A 236 15.80 15.11 -9.11
CA HIS A 236 15.03 16.33 -8.93
C HIS A 236 14.26 16.67 -10.20
N GLU A 237 12.94 16.84 -10.07
CA GLU A 237 12.03 17.09 -11.19
C GLU A 237 11.04 18.19 -10.84
N ARG A 238 10.52 18.88 -11.86
CA ARG A 238 9.30 19.68 -11.70
C ARG A 238 8.09 18.76 -11.71
N ALA A 239 7.11 19.07 -10.88
CA ALA A 239 5.85 18.33 -10.79
C ALA A 239 4.65 19.24 -11.07
N GLY A 240 3.61 18.69 -11.70
CA GLY A 240 2.36 19.41 -11.98
C GLY A 240 1.51 19.72 -10.74
N GLY A 241 1.86 19.14 -9.59
CA GLY A 241 1.16 19.32 -8.31
C GLY A 241 1.31 18.08 -7.42
N PRO A 242 1.05 18.19 -6.11
CA PRO A 242 1.16 17.08 -5.17
C PRO A 242 0.12 15.97 -5.47
N PRO A 243 0.42 14.70 -5.16
CA PRO A 243 -0.53 13.61 -5.29
C PRO A 243 -1.70 13.79 -4.35
N ARG A 244 -2.81 13.12 -4.67
CA ARG A 244 -4.05 13.14 -3.88
C ARG A 244 -3.84 12.81 -2.40
N ALA A 245 -2.91 11.92 -2.07
CA ALA A 245 -2.59 11.59 -0.69
C ALA A 245 -2.15 12.81 0.15
N LEU A 246 -1.69 13.89 -0.49
CA LEU A 246 -1.34 15.14 0.16
C LEU A 246 -2.45 16.20 0.08
N ALA A 247 -3.60 15.91 -0.55
CA ALA A 247 -4.70 16.86 -0.67
C ALA A 247 -5.33 17.24 0.68
N ALA A 248 -5.24 16.34 1.67
CA ALA A 248 -5.70 16.60 3.04
C ALA A 248 -4.64 17.32 3.90
N GLU A 249 -3.38 17.38 3.44
CA GLU A 249 -2.30 18.04 4.16
C GLU A 249 -2.30 19.54 3.83
N PRO A 250 -2.12 20.43 4.83
CA PRO A 250 -1.97 21.85 4.57
C PRO A 250 -0.66 22.08 3.80
N TRP A 251 -0.77 22.21 2.47
CA TRP A 251 0.38 22.49 1.62
C TRP A 251 0.73 23.98 1.72
N PRO A 252 2.00 24.35 1.95
CA PRO A 252 2.37 25.76 2.06
C PRO A 252 2.06 26.54 0.77
N ASP A 253 1.45 27.71 0.92
CA ASP A 253 1.24 28.63 -0.20
C ASP A 253 2.58 28.97 -0.87
N GLY A 254 2.65 28.80 -2.19
CA GLY A 254 3.89 29.05 -2.95
C GLY A 254 4.98 27.99 -2.76
N ALA A 255 4.68 26.84 -2.16
CA ALA A 255 5.57 25.69 -2.15
C ALA A 255 6.03 25.34 -3.58
N PRO A 256 7.28 24.91 -3.75
CA PRO A 256 7.82 24.67 -5.07
C PRO A 256 7.07 23.55 -5.78
N ALA A 257 6.82 23.74 -7.06
CA ALA A 257 6.33 22.69 -7.96
C ALA A 257 7.45 21.70 -8.32
N THR A 258 8.18 21.20 -7.32
CA THR A 258 9.32 20.29 -7.49
C THR A 258 9.22 19.11 -6.56
N VAL A 259 9.83 18.01 -6.98
CA VAL A 259 9.82 16.74 -6.27
C VAL A 259 11.21 16.08 -6.33
N HIS A 260 11.56 15.33 -5.30
CA HIS A 260 12.72 14.44 -5.31
C HIS A 260 12.27 12.99 -5.32
N ARG A 261 12.56 12.28 -6.41
CA ARG A 261 12.30 10.84 -6.53
C ARG A 261 13.54 10.07 -6.09
N LEU A 262 13.38 9.27 -5.06
CA LEU A 262 14.41 8.41 -4.50
C LEU A 262 14.10 6.99 -4.96
N ALA A 263 14.95 6.44 -5.82
CA ALA A 263 14.77 5.11 -6.39
C ALA A 263 15.96 4.20 -6.08
N TRP A 264 15.68 2.92 -5.90
CA TRP A 264 16.69 1.88 -5.87
C TRP A 264 16.72 1.14 -7.21
N LEU A 265 17.90 1.07 -7.81
CA LEU A 265 18.17 0.29 -9.01
C LEU A 265 18.97 -0.97 -8.59
N PRO A 266 18.33 -2.14 -8.49
CA PRO A 266 19.03 -3.37 -8.13
C PRO A 266 20.08 -3.75 -9.19
N GLN A 267 21.07 -4.53 -8.77
CA GLN A 267 22.09 -5.06 -9.69
C GLN A 267 21.48 -5.93 -10.81
N ASP A 268 20.46 -6.71 -10.46
CA ASP A 268 19.65 -7.47 -11.41
C ASP A 268 18.19 -7.00 -11.35
N PRO A 269 17.71 -6.25 -12.36
CA PRO A 269 16.32 -5.80 -12.45
C PRO A 269 15.30 -6.94 -12.62
N TYR A 270 15.72 -8.13 -13.06
CA TYR A 270 14.81 -9.27 -13.25
C TYR A 270 14.24 -9.76 -11.91
N GLU A 271 15.02 -9.65 -10.84
CA GLU A 271 14.60 -10.02 -9.47
C GLU A 271 13.37 -9.22 -8.99
N LEU A 272 13.10 -8.04 -9.55
CA LEU A 272 11.90 -7.28 -9.23
C LEU A 272 10.62 -7.91 -9.79
N GLN A 273 10.72 -8.81 -10.78
CA GLN A 273 9.59 -9.34 -11.54
C GLN A 273 9.12 -10.71 -11.04
N VAL A 274 9.96 -11.40 -10.29
CA VAL A 274 9.70 -12.75 -9.80
C VAL A 274 8.96 -12.73 -8.46
N SER A 275 8.17 -13.78 -8.20
CA SER A 275 7.44 -13.89 -6.92
C SER A 275 8.36 -14.15 -5.74
N ASP A 276 9.46 -14.87 -5.97
CA ASP A 276 10.39 -15.34 -4.95
C ASP A 276 11.82 -14.91 -5.34
N PRO A 277 12.21 -13.65 -5.07
CA PRO A 277 13.53 -13.15 -5.40
C PRO A 277 14.62 -13.86 -4.56
N SER A 278 15.87 -13.82 -5.04
CA SER A 278 16.98 -14.43 -4.30
C SER A 278 17.21 -13.77 -2.93
N GLY A 279 17.77 -14.54 -2.00
CA GLY A 279 18.11 -14.01 -0.67
C GLY A 279 19.09 -12.84 -0.72
N LEU A 280 20.01 -12.82 -1.69
CA LEU A 280 20.92 -11.69 -1.91
C LEU A 280 20.16 -10.43 -2.35
N HIS A 281 19.17 -10.56 -3.24
CA HIS A 281 18.31 -9.45 -3.63
C HIS A 281 17.52 -8.91 -2.44
N VAL A 282 16.95 -9.79 -1.60
CA VAL A 282 16.20 -9.38 -0.40
C VAL A 282 17.09 -8.61 0.58
N ILE A 283 18.32 -9.07 0.84
CA ILE A 283 19.28 -8.37 1.71
C ILE A 283 19.66 -7.01 1.13
N ALA A 284 19.97 -6.94 -0.16
CA ALA A 284 20.30 -5.70 -0.86
C ALA A 284 19.15 -4.69 -0.79
N ARG A 285 17.93 -5.17 -1.03
CA ARG A 285 16.70 -4.38 -0.97
C ARG A 285 16.46 -3.79 0.42
N ASP A 286 16.61 -4.59 1.47
CA ASP A 286 16.39 -4.14 2.86
C ASP A 286 17.39 -3.04 3.24
N ARG A 287 18.66 -3.19 2.85
CA ARG A 287 19.68 -2.14 3.03
C ARG A 287 19.37 -0.89 2.22
N ALA A 288 19.03 -1.04 0.95
CA ALA A 288 18.66 0.08 0.08
C ALA A 288 17.45 0.85 0.64
N ARG A 289 16.42 0.13 1.12
CA ARG A 289 15.24 0.69 1.78
C ARG A 289 15.63 1.51 3.03
N ALA A 290 16.54 1.01 3.86
CA ALA A 290 17.03 1.75 5.02
C ALA A 290 17.83 3.00 4.63
N LEU A 291 18.66 2.92 3.59
CA LEU A 291 19.43 4.05 3.07
C LEU A 291 18.51 5.14 2.48
N LEU A 292 17.54 4.78 1.65
CA LEU A 292 16.56 5.73 1.09
C LEU A 292 15.71 6.37 2.17
N ALA A 293 15.26 5.61 3.18
CA ALA A 293 14.52 6.17 4.31
C ALA A 293 15.35 7.18 5.11
N ARG A 294 16.66 6.94 5.25
CA ARG A 294 17.60 7.89 5.89
C ARG A 294 17.76 9.17 5.05
N VAL A 295 17.96 9.04 3.73
CA VAL A 295 18.03 10.21 2.82
C VAL A 295 16.73 11.02 2.87
N ALA A 296 15.57 10.35 2.76
CA ALA A 296 14.27 11.00 2.84
C ALA A 296 14.06 11.74 4.16
N SER A 297 14.44 11.12 5.29
CA SER A 297 14.35 11.75 6.62
C SER A 297 15.22 13.02 6.71
N LEU A 298 16.43 12.98 6.17
CA LEU A 298 17.34 14.13 6.16
C LEU A 298 16.86 15.26 5.25
N LEU A 299 16.28 14.93 4.09
CA LEU A 299 15.68 15.92 3.20
C LEU A 299 14.44 16.55 3.83
N HIS A 300 13.54 15.73 4.37
CA HIS A 300 12.35 16.19 5.07
C HIS A 300 12.70 17.08 6.27
N GLY A 301 13.71 16.71 7.07
CA GLY A 301 14.18 17.55 8.18
C GLY A 301 14.76 18.91 7.77
N ARG A 302 15.35 19.01 6.57
CA ARG A 302 15.94 20.27 6.04
C ARG A 302 14.94 21.14 5.29
N ALA A 303 13.98 20.52 4.60
CA ALA A 303 13.11 21.20 3.64
C ALA A 303 11.63 21.17 4.01
N GLY A 304 11.26 20.47 5.10
CA GLY A 304 9.87 20.25 5.49
C GLY A 304 9.10 19.43 4.46
N GLY A 305 7.79 19.70 4.34
CA GLY A 305 6.92 19.08 3.34
C GLY A 305 6.48 17.66 3.73
N ALA A 306 6.38 16.76 2.76
CA ALA A 306 5.88 15.40 2.99
C ALA A 306 6.69 14.34 2.22
N VAL A 307 6.63 13.10 2.71
CA VAL A 307 7.24 11.94 2.05
C VAL A 307 6.13 10.96 1.68
N VAL A 308 6.16 10.47 0.45
CA VAL A 308 5.18 9.53 -0.10
C VAL A 308 5.92 8.28 -0.56
N ASP A 309 5.37 7.10 -0.30
CA ASP A 309 5.93 5.84 -0.82
C ASP A 309 5.57 5.58 -2.29
N ASP A 310 6.16 4.55 -2.89
CA ASP A 310 5.83 4.10 -4.26
C ASP A 310 4.38 3.65 -4.45
N ALA A 311 3.68 3.36 -3.35
CA ALA A 311 2.25 3.05 -3.30
C ALA A 311 1.39 4.32 -3.20
N GLY A 312 1.98 5.52 -3.20
CA GLY A 312 1.24 6.77 -3.17
C GLY A 312 0.68 7.13 -1.79
N PHE A 313 1.13 6.50 -0.71
CA PHE A 313 0.69 6.82 0.64
C PHE A 313 1.72 7.71 1.36
N VAL A 314 1.22 8.64 2.17
CA VAL A 314 2.08 9.49 3.02
C VAL A 314 2.77 8.64 4.09
N LEU A 315 4.05 8.90 4.31
CA LEU A 315 4.86 8.29 5.36
C LEU A 315 5.07 9.28 6.51
N THR A 316 4.81 8.82 7.72
CA THR A 316 5.12 9.54 8.95
C THR A 316 6.59 9.36 9.32
N ALA A 317 7.08 10.17 10.28
CA ALA A 317 8.40 9.98 10.86
C ALA A 317 8.57 8.57 11.47
N ARG A 318 7.51 8.00 12.05
CA ARG A 318 7.52 6.64 12.58
C ARG A 318 7.68 5.61 11.47
N ASP A 319 7.00 5.77 10.33
CA ASP A 319 7.12 4.87 9.19
C ASP A 319 8.55 4.88 8.64
N LEU A 320 9.16 6.07 8.51
CA LEU A 320 10.55 6.21 8.09
C LEU A 320 11.54 5.59 9.08
N GLU A 321 11.30 5.72 10.39
CA GLU A 321 12.12 5.05 11.41
C GLU A 321 11.98 3.52 11.34
N SER A 322 10.76 3.00 11.16
CA SER A 322 10.54 1.56 10.97
C SER A 322 11.21 1.02 9.71
N ARG A 323 11.34 1.81 8.64
CA ARG A 323 12.13 1.44 7.44
C ARG A 323 13.64 1.43 7.67
N ARG A 324 14.13 2.15 8.69
CA ARG A 324 15.56 2.24 9.04
C ARG A 324 16.00 1.19 10.04
N ALA A 325 15.06 0.63 10.81
CA ALA A 325 15.35 -0.46 11.73
C ALA A 325 15.85 -1.67 10.95
N ASP A 326 16.91 -2.32 11.45
CA ASP A 326 17.39 -3.58 10.88
C ASP A 326 16.24 -4.60 10.85
N PRO A 327 16.10 -5.40 9.78
CA PRO A 327 15.16 -6.49 9.78
C PRO A 327 15.46 -7.39 10.99
N SER A 328 14.44 -7.67 11.80
CA SER A 328 14.56 -8.67 12.85
C SER A 328 15.09 -9.98 12.22
N PRO A 329 15.99 -10.72 12.88
CA PRO A 329 16.69 -11.89 12.33
C PRO A 329 15.80 -13.12 12.02
N GLY A 330 14.49 -12.92 11.80
CA GLY A 330 13.51 -13.93 11.42
C GLY A 330 13.39 -14.17 9.91
N ALA A 331 14.11 -13.43 9.06
CA ALA A 331 14.33 -13.83 7.68
C ALA A 331 15.17 -15.10 7.71
N ARG A 332 14.51 -16.26 7.72
CA ARG A 332 15.13 -17.58 7.69
C ARG A 332 16.15 -17.58 6.54
N ALA A 333 17.43 -17.55 6.91
CA ALA A 333 18.51 -18.01 6.06
C ALA A 333 18.21 -19.48 5.76
N TRP A 334 17.60 -19.75 4.61
CA TRP A 334 17.46 -21.11 4.12
C TRP A 334 18.80 -21.51 3.49
N VAL A 335 19.41 -22.54 4.06
CA VAL A 335 20.41 -23.42 3.44
C VAL A 335 19.68 -24.39 2.52
#